data_AF-A0A2T4CMD8-F1
#
_entry.id   AF-A0A2T4CMD8-F1
#
_cell.length_a   1.000
_cell.length_b   1.000
_cell.length_c   1.000
_cell.angle_alpha   90.00
_cell.angle_beta   90.00
_cell.angle_gamma   90.00
#
_symmetry.space_group_name_H-M   'P 1'
#
loop_
_entity.id
_entity.type
_entity.pdbx_description
1 polymer ?
#
loop_
_entity_poly.entity_id
_entity_poly.type
_entity_poly.pdbx_seq_one_letter_code
_entity_poly.pdbx_strand_id
1 'polypeptide(L)'
;LYEFWGDSITEMLNKDLEQCGSTILVNLASNEYFSSVQNKKLNADIITPVFKDEKNGEYKVISFWAKKARGMMARFMMNNKPKSIADLQKFNAAGYRFSSAESTATELVFLRSEADQ
;
A
#
# COMPACT_ATOMS: atom_id res chain seq x y z
N LEU A 1 11.73 -11.60 17.43
CA LEU A 1 11.34 -10.21 17.05
C LEU A 1 9.84 -9.99 17.21
N TYR A 2 8.98 -10.81 16.61
CA TYR A 2 7.52 -10.64 16.71
C TYR A 2 6.97 -10.77 18.13
N GLU A 3 7.41 -11.76 18.90
CA GLU A 3 7.03 -11.89 20.32
C GLU A 3 7.56 -10.76 21.20
N PHE A 4 8.71 -10.18 20.84
CA PHE A 4 9.30 -9.06 21.57
C PHE A 4 8.45 -7.79 21.44
N TRP A 5 7.98 -7.49 20.22
CA TRP A 5 7.14 -6.32 20.00
C TRP A 5 5.69 -6.52 20.45
N GLY A 6 5.19 -7.76 20.41
CA GLY A 6 3.86 -8.11 20.89
C GLY A 6 2.78 -7.25 20.24
N ASP A 7 2.08 -6.46 21.07
CA ASP A 7 1.02 -5.55 20.61
C ASP A 7 1.49 -4.10 20.43
N SER A 8 2.71 -3.75 20.85
CA SER A 8 3.18 -2.36 20.98
C SER A 8 3.08 -1.57 19.67
N ILE A 9 3.43 -2.19 18.54
CA ILE A 9 3.35 -1.55 17.22
C ILE A 9 1.89 -1.28 16.84
N THR A 10 1.00 -2.22 17.12
CA THR A 10 -0.43 -2.10 16.78
C THR A 10 -1.10 -1.04 17.64
N GLU A 11 -0.77 -0.99 18.93
CA GLU A 11 -1.25 0.04 19.85
C GLU A 11 -0.80 1.44 19.44
N MET A 12 0.45 1.59 19.00
CA MET A 12 0.96 2.85 18.48
C MET A 12 0.22 3.29 17.22
N LEU A 13 0.01 2.38 16.25
CA LEU A 13 -0.76 2.68 15.04
C LEU A 13 -2.20 3.09 15.37
N ASN A 14 -2.86 2.41 16.31
CA ASN A 14 -4.22 2.79 16.74
C ASN A 14 -4.27 4.20 17.33
N LYS A 15 -3.26 4.59 18.14
CA LYS A 15 -3.16 5.95 18.67
C LYS A 15 -2.96 6.99 17.58
N ASP A 16 -2.10 6.70 16.60
CA ASP A 16 -1.85 7.62 15.47
C ASP A 16 -3.12 7.79 14.60
N LEU A 17 -3.84 6.70 14.35
CA LEU A 17 -5.13 6.70 13.65
C LEU A 17 -6.17 7.55 14.38
N GLU A 18 -6.30 7.38 15.70
CA GLU A 18 -7.19 8.18 16.54
C GLU A 18 -6.83 9.68 16.50
N GLN A 19 -5.54 10.02 16.63
CA GLN A 19 -5.07 11.41 16.59
C GLN A 19 -5.34 12.11 15.26
N CYS A 20 -5.21 11.39 14.15
CA CYS A 20 -5.50 11.94 12.82
C CYS A 20 -6.98 11.82 12.40
N GLY A 21 -7.82 11.17 13.21
CA GLY A 21 -9.23 10.92 12.90
C GLY A 21 -9.45 10.05 11.67
N SER A 22 -8.51 9.16 11.35
CA SER A 22 -8.59 8.26 10.18
C SER A 22 -8.97 6.84 10.61
N THR A 23 -9.84 6.21 9.83
CA THR A 23 -10.15 4.77 9.96
C THR A 23 -9.47 3.94 8.85
N ILE A 24 -8.60 4.55 8.05
CA ILE A 24 -7.90 3.90 6.94
C ILE A 24 -6.41 3.87 7.21
N LEU A 25 -5.81 2.68 7.10
CA LEU A 25 -4.36 2.48 7.09
C LEU A 25 -3.91 2.03 5.70
N VAL A 26 -3.04 2.82 5.05
CA VAL A 26 -2.45 2.42 3.77
C VAL A 26 -1.16 1.64 4.01
N ASN A 27 -1.16 0.35 3.72
CA ASN A 27 -0.01 -0.53 3.89
C ASN A 27 0.92 -0.47 2.66
N LEU A 28 2.04 0.24 2.81
CA LEU A 28 3.14 0.27 1.82
C LEU A 28 4.38 -0.51 2.28
N ALA A 29 4.29 -1.25 3.39
CA ALA A 29 5.37 -2.07 3.90
C ALA A 29 5.50 -3.38 3.12
N SER A 30 6.61 -4.11 3.29
CA SER A 30 6.65 -5.52 2.90
C SER A 30 5.89 -6.37 3.91
N ASN A 31 5.48 -7.57 3.49
CA ASN A 31 4.82 -8.53 4.37
C ASN A 31 5.66 -8.91 5.59
N GLU A 32 6.99 -8.91 5.46
CA GLU A 32 7.92 -9.19 6.56
C GLU A 32 7.89 -8.13 7.67
N TYR A 33 7.68 -6.86 7.32
CA TYR A 33 7.49 -5.82 8.34
C TYR A 33 6.04 -5.78 8.83
N PHE A 34 5.08 -5.94 7.92
CA PHE A 34 3.66 -5.85 8.27
C PHE A 34 3.19 -7.02 9.14
N SER A 35 3.85 -8.17 9.10
CA SER A 35 3.57 -9.30 10.01
C SER A 35 3.83 -8.99 11.48
N SER A 36 4.52 -7.89 11.80
CA SER A 36 4.65 -7.39 13.18
C SER A 36 3.43 -6.62 13.68
N VAL A 37 2.48 -6.32 12.79
CA VAL A 37 1.20 -5.68 13.13
C VAL A 37 0.13 -6.75 13.33
N GLN A 38 -0.66 -6.61 14.39
CA GLN A 38 -1.76 -7.50 14.73
C GLN A 38 -3.03 -7.03 14.03
N ASN A 39 -3.24 -7.46 12.78
CA ASN A 39 -4.37 -7.02 11.96
C ASN A 39 -5.73 -7.09 12.66
N LYS A 40 -5.96 -8.11 13.52
CA LYS A 40 -7.22 -8.29 14.25
C LYS A 40 -7.44 -7.27 15.37
N LYS A 41 -6.39 -6.62 15.84
CA LYS A 41 -6.42 -5.60 16.91
C LYS A 41 -6.30 -4.18 16.36
N LEU A 42 -6.12 -4.03 15.05
CA LEU A 42 -6.01 -2.74 14.40
C LEU A 42 -7.42 -2.18 14.13
N ASN A 43 -7.67 -0.95 14.55
CA ASN A 43 -8.96 -0.28 14.40
C ASN A 43 -9.03 0.50 13.07
N ALA A 44 -8.69 -0.15 11.96
CA ALA A 44 -8.71 0.48 10.65
C ALA A 44 -8.91 -0.52 9.49
N ASP A 45 -9.48 -0.01 8.40
CA ASP A 45 -9.49 -0.66 7.11
C ASP A 45 -8.09 -0.58 6.48
N ILE A 46 -7.49 -1.75 6.26
CA ILE A 46 -6.16 -1.84 5.67
C ILE A 46 -6.28 -1.85 4.15
N ILE A 47 -5.76 -0.81 3.51
CA ILE A 47 -5.69 -0.68 2.05
C ILE A 47 -4.25 -0.94 1.60
N THR A 48 -4.06 -1.91 0.70
CA THR A 48 -2.74 -2.34 0.25
C THR A 48 -2.57 -2.07 -1.25
N PRO A 49 -1.82 -1.02 -1.64
CA PRO A 49 -1.40 -0.84 -3.02
C PRO A 49 -0.44 -1.96 -3.47
N VAL A 50 -0.79 -2.63 -4.56
CA VAL A 50 -0.02 -3.71 -5.18
C VAL A 50 0.50 -3.24 -6.53
N PHE A 51 1.82 -3.26 -6.71
CA PHE A 51 2.46 -2.82 -7.95
C PHE A 51 2.93 -4.04 -8.72
N LYS A 52 2.40 -4.20 -9.94
CA LYS A 52 2.77 -5.28 -10.86
C LYS A 52 3.38 -4.68 -12.12
N ASP A 53 4.42 -5.32 -12.60
CA ASP A 53 5.13 -4.98 -13.82
C ASP A 53 4.94 -6.14 -14.81
N GLU A 54 4.72 -5.81 -16.07
CA GLU A 54 4.64 -6.77 -17.15
C GLU A 54 6.01 -7.41 -17.41
N LYS A 55 6.07 -8.73 -17.56
CA LYS A 55 7.28 -9.40 -18.03
C LYS A 55 6.90 -10.65 -18.79
N ASN A 56 7.24 -10.68 -20.08
CA ASN A 56 6.82 -11.72 -21.03
C ASN A 56 5.28 -11.81 -21.17
N GLY A 57 4.59 -10.66 -21.21
CA GLY A 57 3.14 -10.59 -21.39
C GLY A 57 2.30 -10.86 -20.14
N GLU A 58 2.93 -11.11 -18.99
CA GLU A 58 2.24 -11.33 -17.70
C GLU A 58 2.61 -10.28 -16.66
N TYR A 59 1.60 -9.76 -15.96
CA TYR A 59 1.79 -8.80 -14.86
C TYR A 59 2.08 -9.52 -13.54
N LYS A 60 3.23 -9.21 -12.94
CA LYS A 60 3.64 -9.78 -11.65
C LYS A 60 4.38 -8.77 -10.79
N VAL A 61 4.39 -9.02 -9.49
CA VAL A 61 5.15 -8.19 -8.55
C VAL A 61 6.64 -8.45 -8.74
N ILE A 62 7.35 -7.47 -9.31
CA ILE A 62 8.81 -7.51 -9.42
C ILE A 62 9.40 -6.73 -8.25
N SER A 63 9.98 -7.44 -7.28
CA SER A 63 10.35 -6.89 -5.96
C SER A 63 11.16 -5.59 -6.00
N PHE A 64 12.09 -5.44 -6.94
CA PHE A 64 12.89 -4.20 -7.09
C PHE A 64 12.00 -3.00 -7.43
N TRP A 65 11.12 -3.15 -8.43
CA TRP A 65 10.19 -2.11 -8.85
C TRP A 65 9.10 -1.85 -7.83
N ALA A 66 8.54 -2.90 -7.23
CA ALA A 66 7.52 -2.77 -6.20
C ALA A 66 8.01 -1.96 -4.98
N LYS A 67 9.27 -2.15 -4.55
CA LYS A 67 9.89 -1.34 -3.48
C LYS A 67 9.97 0.13 -3.85
N LYS A 68 10.42 0.45 -5.08
CA LYS A 68 10.47 1.82 -5.59
C LYS A 68 9.07 2.44 -5.71
N ALA A 69 8.11 1.67 -6.21
CA ALA A 69 6.73 2.10 -6.39
C ALA A 69 6.02 2.42 -5.07
N ARG A 70 6.25 1.64 -4.01
CA ARG A 70 5.79 1.95 -2.65
C ARG A 70 6.30 3.32 -2.17
N GLY A 71 7.59 3.61 -2.38
CA GLY A 71 8.15 4.93 -2.08
C GLY A 71 7.51 6.06 -2.90
N MET A 72 7.22 5.80 -4.18
CA MET A 72 6.51 6.76 -5.03
C MET A 72 5.08 7.01 -4.56
N MET A 73 4.35 5.98 -4.13
CA MET A 73 3.01 6.12 -3.56
C MET A 73 3.02 6.93 -2.26
N ALA A 74 3.99 6.66 -1.37
CA ALA A 74 4.16 7.47 -0.16
C ALA A 74 4.41 8.95 -0.49
N ARG A 75 5.30 9.23 -1.46
CA ARG A 75 5.53 10.59 -1.96
C ARG A 75 4.28 11.22 -2.57
N PHE A 76 3.52 10.45 -3.34
CA PHE A 76 2.24 10.91 -3.91
C PHE A 76 1.26 11.31 -2.81
N MET A 77 1.12 10.51 -1.75
CA MET A 77 0.26 10.80 -0.61
C MET A 77 0.69 12.10 0.11
N MET A 78 1.99 12.31 0.31
CA MET A 78 2.50 13.54 0.94
C MET A 78 2.23 14.79 0.10
N ASN A 79 2.42 14.69 -1.21
CA ASN A 79 2.28 15.84 -2.12
C ASN A 79 0.81 16.20 -2.39
N ASN A 80 -0.04 15.19 -2.59
CA ASN A 80 -1.42 15.40 -3.06
C ASN A 80 -2.45 15.32 -1.92
N LYS A 81 -2.06 14.82 -0.75
CA LYS A 81 -2.90 14.70 0.46
C LYS A 81 -4.27 14.07 0.16
N PRO A 82 -4.30 12.86 -0.43
CA PRO A 82 -5.55 12.17 -0.78
C PRO A 82 -6.44 12.02 0.45
N LYS A 83 -7.76 12.17 0.25
CA LYS A 83 -8.76 12.10 1.35
C LYS A 83 -9.67 10.89 1.25
N SER A 84 -9.53 10.11 0.17
CA SER A 84 -10.34 8.93 -0.09
C SER A 84 -9.53 7.85 -0.82
N ILE A 85 -10.05 6.61 -0.81
CA ILE A 85 -9.51 5.51 -1.61
C ILE A 85 -9.54 5.85 -3.10
N ALA A 86 -10.60 6.52 -3.56
CA ALA A 86 -10.72 6.98 -4.94
C ALA A 86 -9.60 7.97 -5.34
N ASP A 87 -9.08 8.77 -4.40
CA ASP A 87 -7.94 9.64 -4.68
C ASP A 87 -6.63 8.85 -4.79
N LEU A 88 -6.46 7.75 -4.03
CA LEU A 88 -5.30 6.86 -4.15
C LEU A 88 -5.25 6.18 -5.52
N GLN A 89 -6.41 5.83 -6.09
CA GLN A 89 -6.51 5.24 -7.43
C GLN A 89 -5.99 6.16 -8.54
N LYS A 90 -5.85 7.48 -8.28
CA LYS A 90 -5.31 8.46 -9.24
C LYS A 90 -3.78 8.41 -9.34
N PHE A 91 -3.10 7.58 -8.54
CA PHE A 91 -1.66 7.39 -8.65
C PHE A 91 -1.26 6.90 -10.06
N ASN A 92 -0.34 7.63 -10.68
CA ASN A 92 0.08 7.39 -12.07
C ASN A 92 1.58 7.62 -12.31
N ALA A 93 2.40 7.56 -11.25
CA ALA A 93 3.83 7.83 -11.38
C ALA A 93 4.57 6.70 -12.12
N ALA A 94 5.60 7.07 -12.89
CA ALA A 94 6.51 6.14 -13.57
C ALA A 94 5.81 5.08 -14.43
N GLY A 95 4.69 5.43 -15.08
CA GLY A 95 3.98 4.55 -16.00
C GLY A 95 2.96 3.59 -15.35
N TYR A 96 2.89 3.54 -14.02
CA TYR A 96 1.86 2.75 -13.33
C TYR A 96 0.46 3.30 -13.60
N ARG A 97 -0.52 2.40 -13.75
CA ARG A 97 -1.93 2.73 -13.94
C ARG A 97 -2.80 1.83 -13.08
N PHE A 98 -3.83 2.39 -12.46
CA PHE A 98 -4.79 1.63 -11.68
C PHE A 98 -5.55 0.62 -12.55
N SER A 99 -5.69 -0.61 -12.07
CA SER A 99 -6.48 -1.68 -12.69
C SER A 99 -7.68 -1.99 -11.82
N SER A 100 -8.86 -1.51 -12.21
CA SER A 100 -10.11 -1.84 -11.52
C SER A 100 -10.46 -3.33 -11.63
N ALA A 101 -10.02 -4.01 -12.69
CA ALA A 101 -10.30 -5.42 -12.93
C ALA A 101 -9.56 -6.36 -11.97
N GLU A 102 -8.36 -5.97 -11.53
CA GLU A 102 -7.55 -6.76 -10.59
C GLU A 102 -7.64 -6.25 -9.15
N SER A 103 -8.24 -5.08 -8.94
CA SER A 103 -8.38 -4.49 -7.60
C SER A 103 -9.58 -5.04 -6.85
N THR A 104 -9.47 -5.06 -5.53
CA THR A 104 -10.55 -5.40 -4.60
C THR A 104 -10.88 -4.21 -3.71
N ALA A 105 -11.74 -4.40 -2.72
CA ALA A 105 -12.05 -3.36 -1.74
C ALA A 105 -10.82 -2.96 -0.89
N THR A 106 -9.87 -3.89 -0.69
CA THR A 106 -8.71 -3.70 0.19
C THR A 106 -7.38 -3.75 -0.55
N GLU A 107 -7.34 -4.24 -1.79
CA GLU A 107 -6.13 -4.26 -2.62
C GLU A 107 -6.30 -3.37 -3.85
N LEU A 108 -5.42 -2.38 -4.00
CA LEU A 108 -5.41 -1.48 -5.16
C LEU A 108 -4.28 -1.88 -6.09
N VAL A 109 -4.60 -2.52 -7.20
CA VAL A 109 -3.61 -3.02 -8.16
C VAL A 109 -3.25 -1.92 -9.16
N PHE A 110 -1.95 -1.68 -9.29
CA PHE A 110 -1.36 -0.78 -10.27
C PHE A 110 -0.45 -1.57 -11.21
N LEU A 111 -0.72 -1.45 -12.50
CA LEU A 111 -0.02 -2.17 -13.57
C LEU A 111 0.92 -1.23 -14.31
N ARG A 112 2.09 -1.73 -14.69
CA ARG A 112 3.05 -1.02 -15.56
C ARG A 112 3.51 -1.93 -16.68
N SER A 113 3.32 -1.48 -17.92
CA SER A 113 3.70 -2.24 -19.12
C SER A 113 5.22 -2.34 -19.26
N GLU A 114 5.71 -3.30 -20.05
CA GLU A 114 7.16 -3.46 -20.30
C GLU A 114 7.76 -2.26 -21.03
N ALA A 115 6.97 -1.57 -21.87
CA ALA A 115 7.38 -0.35 -22.55
C ALA A 115 7.54 0.87 -21.62
N ASP A 116 6.89 0.84 -20.45
CA ASP A 116 6.87 1.93 -19.48
C ASP A 116 7.83 1.71 -18.28
N GLN A 117 8.67 0.67 -18.32
CA GLN A 117 9.55 0.27 -17.20
C GLN A 117 10.69 1.24 -16.88
#